data_AF-A0A1I3M3L1-F1
#
_entry.id   AF-A0A1I3M3L1-F1
#
_cell.length_a   1.000
_cell.length_b   1.000
_cell.length_c   1.000
_cell.angle_alpha   90.00
_cell.angle_beta   90.00
_cell.angle_gamma   90.00
#
_symmetry.space_group_name_H-M   'P 1'
#
loop_
_entity.id
_entity.type
_entity.pdbx_description
1 polymer ?
#
loop_
_entity_poly.entity_id
_entity_poly.type
_entity_poly.pdbx_seq_one_letter_code
_entity_poly.pdbx_strand_id
1 'polypeptide(L)'
;MSNSRYLGHTLITFSTQVHIGVQDAAEAIYLMRALKPYLPLLIALSASSPFWRGYDTGFVSYRLRILAASRSYGIPPSFNDWQQFMDFYTASQHAGMIQTINDIHWDIRVRPHWGTVEVRVMDAQLALTESMQLASFIRVLSAYVLAHQEANIENLPHALPWWIEKDNYYMASRLGLKANCVVDKNGSFKSIYEIWQIVQTEIQPYASEIREWEYFEQLIKRVAERNISYQRQRTVYQKAHSCEQVVSALISELAYDLAVTKLE
;
A
#
# COMPACT_ATOMS: atom_id res chain seq x y z
N MET A 1 6.38 -9.70 -22.39
CA MET A 1 5.62 -10.71 -21.59
C MET A 1 4.77 -11.56 -22.53
N SER A 2 5.05 -12.86 -22.65
CA SER A 2 4.30 -13.76 -23.52
C SER A 2 2.86 -13.97 -23.03
N ASN A 3 1.92 -14.04 -23.98
CA ASN A 3 0.54 -14.55 -23.92
C ASN A 3 0.08 -15.19 -22.59
N SER A 4 -0.10 -14.39 -21.55
CA SER A 4 -0.71 -14.82 -20.29
C SER A 4 -2.23 -14.91 -20.48
N ARG A 5 -2.71 -15.74 -21.42
CA ARG A 5 -4.10 -15.88 -21.91
C ARG A 5 -5.17 -15.49 -20.87
N TYR A 6 -5.59 -16.44 -20.03
CA TYR A 6 -6.62 -16.22 -19.03
C TYR A 6 -6.16 -15.33 -17.88
N LEU A 7 -4.88 -15.39 -17.52
CA LEU A 7 -4.32 -14.60 -16.42
C LEU A 7 -4.45 -13.09 -16.71
N GLY A 8 -4.14 -12.63 -17.91
CA GLY A 8 -4.31 -11.25 -18.34
C GLY A 8 -5.77 -10.78 -18.24
N HIS A 9 -6.74 -11.64 -18.57
CA HIS A 9 -8.16 -11.34 -18.38
C HIS A 9 -8.57 -11.22 -16.90
N THR A 10 -7.81 -11.81 -15.98
CA THR A 10 -8.08 -11.69 -14.54
C THR A 10 -7.38 -10.48 -13.90
N LEU A 11 -6.32 -9.94 -14.50
CA LEU A 11 -5.48 -8.89 -13.89
C LEU A 11 -6.02 -7.46 -14.10
N ILE A 12 -7.28 -7.28 -14.53
CA ILE A 12 -7.93 -5.97 -14.64
C ILE A 12 -8.27 -5.48 -13.23
N THR A 13 -7.35 -4.72 -12.64
CA THR A 13 -7.47 -4.18 -11.28
C THR A 13 -7.03 -2.71 -11.28
N PHE A 14 -7.46 -1.95 -10.27
CA PHE A 14 -7.18 -0.52 -10.14
C PHE A 14 -6.41 -0.25 -8.85
N SER A 15 -5.47 0.70 -8.91
CA SER A 15 -4.56 1.01 -7.80
C SER A 15 -4.27 2.49 -7.69
N THR A 16 -4.09 2.99 -6.48
CA THR A 16 -3.43 4.28 -6.23
C THR A 16 -1.92 4.05 -6.14
N GLN A 17 -1.13 4.80 -6.90
CA GLN A 17 0.34 4.69 -6.91
C GLN A 17 0.95 6.05 -6.53
N VAL A 18 1.88 6.05 -5.59
CA VAL A 18 2.52 7.27 -5.08
C VAL A 18 4.01 7.19 -5.35
N HIS A 19 4.53 8.25 -5.96
CA HIS A 19 5.95 8.41 -6.25
C HIS A 19 6.58 9.37 -5.26
N ILE A 20 7.63 8.90 -4.60
CA ILE A 20 8.47 9.71 -3.72
C ILE A 20 9.78 9.96 -4.43
N GLY A 21 10.08 11.23 -4.71
CA GLY A 21 11.37 11.65 -5.25
C GLY A 21 12.50 11.36 -4.27
N VAL A 22 13.63 10.91 -4.80
CA VAL A 22 14.83 10.58 -4.01
C VAL A 22 16.06 11.23 -4.62
N GLN A 23 17.05 11.53 -3.79
CA GLN A 23 18.24 12.26 -4.22
C GLN A 23 19.18 11.41 -5.09
N ASP A 24 19.34 10.14 -4.74
CA ASP A 24 20.24 9.22 -5.41
C ASP A 24 19.79 7.76 -5.31
N ALA A 25 20.61 6.88 -5.88
CA ALA A 25 20.36 5.44 -5.93
C ALA A 25 20.44 4.75 -4.56
N ALA A 26 21.28 5.25 -3.64
CA ALA A 26 21.40 4.71 -2.29
C ALA A 26 20.15 5.02 -1.47
N GLU A 27 19.68 6.27 -1.55
CA GLU A 27 18.43 6.72 -0.93
C GLU A 27 17.23 5.93 -1.49
N ALA A 28 17.21 5.67 -2.81
CA ALA A 28 16.16 4.86 -3.44
C ALA A 28 16.04 3.45 -2.85
N ILE A 29 17.17 2.76 -2.66
CA ILE A 29 17.19 1.39 -2.12
C ILE A 29 16.90 1.40 -0.63
N TYR A 30 17.44 2.38 0.10
CA TYR A 30 17.14 2.57 1.51
C TYR A 30 15.63 2.77 1.72
N LEU A 31 15.02 3.71 1.00
CA LEU A 31 13.60 4.03 1.16
C LEU A 31 12.70 2.85 0.77
N MET A 32 13.02 2.15 -0.33
CA MET A 32 12.30 0.92 -0.71
C MET A 32 12.34 -0.13 0.40
N ARG A 33 13.50 -0.33 1.03
CA ARG A 33 13.67 -1.27 2.15
C ARG A 33 12.95 -0.78 3.41
N ALA A 34 13.02 0.51 3.73
CA ALA A 34 12.48 1.11 4.95
C ALA A 34 10.95 1.18 4.94
N LEU A 35 10.32 1.34 3.78
CA LEU A 35 8.86 1.32 3.64
C LEU A 35 8.25 -0.09 3.63
N LYS A 36 9.04 -1.12 3.30
CA LYS A 36 8.57 -2.51 3.17
C LYS A 36 7.83 -3.03 4.42
N PRO A 37 8.30 -2.80 5.67
CA PRO A 37 7.58 -3.22 6.88
C PRO A 37 6.19 -2.60 7.05
N TYR A 38 5.92 -1.46 6.39
CA TYR A 38 4.65 -0.74 6.47
C TYR A 38 3.62 -1.19 5.43
N LEU A 39 3.96 -2.16 4.56
CA LEU A 39 3.02 -2.72 3.58
C LEU A 39 1.68 -3.18 4.20
N PRO A 40 1.64 -3.92 5.33
CA PRO A 40 0.37 -4.30 5.96
C PRO A 40 -0.51 -3.09 6.31
N LEU A 41 0.11 -2.02 6.81
CA LEU A 41 -0.59 -0.79 7.16
C LEU A 41 -1.16 -0.09 5.92
N LEU A 42 -0.36 0.05 4.86
CA LEU A 42 -0.80 0.62 3.58
C LEU A 42 -1.96 -0.17 2.96
N ILE A 43 -1.91 -1.50 3.04
CA ILE A 43 -2.99 -2.38 2.57
C ILE A 43 -4.27 -2.11 3.36
N ALA A 44 -4.19 -2.10 4.68
CA ALA A 44 -5.36 -1.94 5.54
C ALA A 44 -6.01 -0.56 5.40
N LEU A 45 -5.20 0.50 5.31
CA LEU A 45 -5.67 1.88 5.20
C LEU A 45 -6.30 2.18 3.83
N SER A 46 -5.82 1.53 2.77
CA SER A 46 -6.32 1.74 1.40
C SER A 46 -7.37 0.73 0.94
N ALA A 47 -7.68 -0.30 1.74
CA ALA A 47 -8.54 -1.40 1.33
C ALA A 47 -9.88 -0.94 0.74
N SER A 48 -10.12 -1.30 -0.53
CA SER A 48 -11.28 -0.87 -1.32
C SER A 48 -11.77 -1.94 -2.32
N SER A 49 -11.28 -3.18 -2.21
CA SER A 49 -11.65 -4.27 -3.13
C SER A 49 -12.18 -5.54 -2.44
N PRO A 50 -13.27 -5.46 -1.63
CA PRO A 50 -13.82 -6.63 -0.94
C PRO A 50 -14.57 -7.61 -1.86
N PHE A 51 -14.98 -7.19 -3.05
CA PHE A 51 -15.76 -7.98 -4.00
C PHE A 51 -14.96 -8.30 -5.28
N TRP A 52 -15.27 -9.44 -5.91
CA TRP A 52 -14.70 -9.83 -7.19
C TRP A 52 -15.69 -10.62 -8.02
N ARG A 53 -15.93 -10.19 -9.27
CA ARG A 53 -16.89 -10.85 -10.19
C ARG A 53 -18.27 -11.12 -9.57
N GLY A 54 -18.77 -10.17 -8.77
CA GLY A 54 -20.06 -10.27 -8.09
C GLY A 54 -20.06 -11.08 -6.79
N TYR A 55 -18.92 -11.68 -6.41
CA TYR A 55 -18.81 -12.44 -5.17
C TYR A 55 -18.21 -11.61 -4.04
N ASP A 56 -18.76 -11.80 -2.84
CA ASP A 56 -18.07 -11.46 -1.61
C ASP A 56 -16.89 -12.41 -1.41
N THR A 57 -15.68 -11.87 -1.51
CA THR A 57 -14.45 -12.67 -1.47
C THR A 57 -14.05 -13.06 -0.04
N GLY A 58 -14.69 -12.45 0.96
CA GLY A 58 -14.24 -12.41 2.33
C GLY A 58 -13.10 -11.39 2.58
N PHE A 59 -12.25 -11.08 1.60
CA PHE A 59 -11.13 -10.15 1.79
C PHE A 59 -11.61 -8.69 1.92
N VAL A 60 -10.76 -7.82 2.48
CA VAL A 60 -10.97 -6.36 2.45
C VAL A 60 -10.28 -5.73 1.25
N SER A 61 -9.14 -6.32 0.82
CA SER A 61 -8.44 -6.01 -0.42
C SER A 61 -8.15 -7.31 -1.16
N TYR A 62 -9.03 -7.69 -2.08
CA TYR A 62 -8.88 -8.91 -2.88
C TYR A 62 -7.97 -8.70 -4.09
N ARG A 63 -7.76 -7.45 -4.52
CA ARG A 63 -6.86 -7.09 -5.63
C ARG A 63 -5.51 -7.81 -5.52
N LEU A 64 -4.92 -7.81 -4.32
CA LEU A 64 -3.60 -8.42 -4.07
C LEU A 64 -3.60 -9.94 -4.28
N ARG A 65 -4.74 -10.60 -4.07
CA ARG A 65 -4.89 -12.05 -4.30
C ARG A 65 -4.92 -12.38 -5.78
N ILE A 66 -5.53 -11.52 -6.58
CA ILE A 66 -5.52 -11.62 -8.05
C ILE A 66 -4.12 -11.39 -8.60
N LEU A 67 -3.43 -10.34 -8.11
CA LEU A 67 -2.08 -10.00 -8.55
C LEU A 67 -1.04 -11.07 -8.18
N ALA A 68 -1.23 -11.76 -7.04
CA ALA A 68 -0.34 -12.84 -6.60
C ALA A 68 -0.28 -14.06 -7.56
N ALA A 69 -1.19 -14.15 -8.54
CA ALA A 69 -1.10 -15.16 -9.60
C ALA A 69 0.02 -14.86 -10.62
N SER A 70 0.54 -13.63 -10.64
CA SER A 70 1.65 -13.22 -11.49
C SER A 70 3.00 -13.31 -10.75
N ARG A 71 4.04 -13.73 -11.48
CA ARG A 71 5.40 -13.92 -10.95
C ARG A 71 6.06 -12.65 -10.41
N SER A 72 5.65 -11.48 -10.91
CA SER A 72 6.37 -10.22 -10.72
C SER A 72 5.75 -9.32 -9.65
N TYR A 73 4.60 -9.69 -9.10
CA TYR A 73 3.87 -8.92 -8.09
C TYR A 73 4.19 -9.40 -6.68
N GLY A 74 4.02 -8.49 -5.71
CA GLY A 74 4.15 -8.76 -4.29
C GLY A 74 5.28 -7.99 -3.63
N ILE A 75 5.63 -8.44 -2.43
CA ILE A 75 6.63 -7.81 -1.56
C ILE A 75 7.99 -7.80 -2.27
N PRO A 76 8.69 -6.64 -2.37
CA PRO A 76 10.02 -6.59 -2.97
C PRO A 76 11.04 -7.36 -2.13
N PRO A 77 12.08 -7.97 -2.76
CA PRO A 77 13.25 -8.44 -2.05
C PRO A 77 13.93 -7.32 -1.27
N SER A 78 14.63 -7.68 -0.20
CA SER A 78 15.49 -6.73 0.52
C SER A 78 16.88 -6.69 -0.12
N PHE A 79 17.28 -5.51 -0.59
CA PHE A 79 18.65 -5.23 -1.03
C PHE A 79 19.35 -4.37 0.01
N ASN A 80 20.63 -4.65 0.26
CA ASN A 80 21.43 -3.85 1.21
C ASN A 80 21.84 -2.51 0.60
N ASP A 81 22.12 -2.51 -0.70
CA ASP A 81 22.64 -1.36 -1.43
C ASP A 81 22.22 -1.43 -2.92
N TRP A 82 22.60 -0.40 -3.66
CA TRP A 82 22.36 -0.31 -5.10
C TRP A 82 23.06 -1.41 -5.91
N GLN A 83 24.25 -1.85 -5.47
CA GLN A 83 25.00 -2.87 -6.19
C GLN A 83 24.25 -4.21 -6.18
N GLN A 84 23.73 -4.63 -5.02
CA GLN A 84 22.93 -5.85 -4.93
C GLN A 84 21.66 -5.79 -5.79
N PHE A 85 21.02 -4.62 -5.89
CA PHE A 85 19.90 -4.42 -6.80
C PHE A 85 20.33 -4.58 -8.27
N MET A 86 21.47 -4.01 -8.65
CA MET A 86 22.02 -4.12 -10.01
C MET A 86 22.46 -5.54 -10.36
N ASP A 87 23.01 -6.28 -9.40
CA ASP A 87 23.37 -7.69 -9.57
C ASP A 87 22.11 -8.53 -9.84
N PHE A 88 21.05 -8.32 -9.04
CA PHE A 88 19.75 -8.93 -9.27
C PHE A 88 19.18 -8.58 -10.65
N TYR A 89 19.22 -7.28 -11.01
CA TYR A 89 18.65 -6.80 -12.26
C TYR A 89 19.39 -7.41 -13.47
N THR A 90 20.72 -7.37 -13.46
CA THR A 90 21.58 -7.90 -14.52
C THR A 90 21.41 -9.40 -14.66
N ALA A 91 21.43 -10.15 -13.56
CA ALA A 91 21.20 -11.59 -13.57
C ALA A 91 19.79 -11.93 -14.10
N SER A 92 18.77 -11.19 -13.69
CA SER A 92 17.39 -11.38 -14.14
C SER A 92 17.21 -11.05 -15.62
N GLN A 93 17.92 -10.04 -16.15
CA GLN A 93 17.94 -9.76 -17.59
C GLN A 93 18.64 -10.86 -18.37
N HIS A 94 19.83 -11.30 -17.94
CA HIS A 94 20.56 -12.39 -18.57
C HIS A 94 19.77 -13.70 -18.59
N ALA A 95 19.03 -13.98 -17.51
CA ALA A 95 18.17 -15.15 -17.41
C ALA A 95 16.83 -15.02 -18.19
N GLY A 96 16.57 -13.87 -18.83
CA GLY A 96 15.30 -13.61 -19.54
C GLY A 96 14.08 -13.49 -18.61
N MET A 97 14.30 -13.30 -17.30
CA MET A 97 13.23 -13.12 -16.31
C MET A 97 12.57 -11.75 -16.45
N ILE A 98 13.34 -10.72 -16.78
CA ILE A 98 12.86 -9.36 -17.06
C ILE A 98 13.53 -8.83 -18.32
N GLN A 99 12.84 -8.01 -19.10
CA GLN A 99 13.42 -7.29 -20.24
C GLN A 99 13.82 -5.88 -19.82
N THR A 100 12.96 -5.24 -19.02
CA THR A 100 13.17 -3.89 -18.51
C THR A 100 12.77 -3.80 -17.03
N ILE A 101 13.19 -2.73 -16.36
CA ILE A 101 12.76 -2.44 -14.99
C ILE A 101 11.23 -2.31 -14.83
N ASN A 102 10.51 -2.01 -15.92
CA ASN A 102 9.06 -1.92 -15.90
C ASN A 102 8.38 -3.29 -15.74
N ASP A 103 9.09 -4.39 -16.03
CA ASP A 103 8.59 -5.75 -15.83
C ASP A 103 8.55 -6.17 -14.35
N ILE A 104 9.18 -5.40 -13.46
CA ILE A 104 9.20 -5.64 -12.02
C ILE A 104 7.95 -5.02 -11.40
N HIS A 105 6.98 -5.82 -10.96
CA HIS A 105 5.68 -5.34 -10.47
C HIS A 105 5.58 -5.37 -8.94
N TRP A 106 6.70 -5.23 -8.24
CA TRP A 106 6.72 -5.21 -6.79
C TRP A 106 5.87 -4.07 -6.22
N ASP A 107 5.39 -4.31 -5.01
CA ASP A 107 4.50 -3.43 -4.25
C ASP A 107 5.17 -2.10 -3.87
N ILE A 108 6.50 -2.11 -3.76
CA ILE A 108 7.37 -0.93 -3.72
C ILE A 108 8.51 -1.18 -4.68
N ARG A 109 8.79 -0.25 -5.60
CA ARG A 109 9.90 -0.40 -6.55
C ARG A 109 10.60 0.92 -6.83
N VAL A 110 11.89 0.84 -7.15
CA VAL A 110 12.65 1.98 -7.68
C VAL A 110 12.25 2.27 -9.12
N ARG A 111 12.23 3.56 -9.49
CA ARG A 111 11.98 4.06 -10.84
C ARG A 111 13.11 5.03 -11.23
N PRO A 112 14.26 4.51 -11.68
CA PRO A 112 15.45 5.31 -11.97
C PRO A 112 15.20 6.42 -12.99
N HIS A 113 14.38 6.16 -14.02
CA HIS A 113 14.05 7.16 -15.04
C HIS A 113 13.34 8.40 -14.48
N TRP A 114 12.67 8.28 -13.33
CA TRP A 114 11.98 9.38 -12.67
C TRP A 114 12.70 9.85 -11.41
N GLY A 115 13.77 9.18 -10.98
CA GLY A 115 14.41 9.45 -9.69
C GLY A 115 13.46 9.25 -8.51
N THR A 116 12.63 8.20 -8.54
CA THR A 116 11.61 7.98 -7.50
C THR A 116 11.59 6.56 -6.96
N VAL A 117 11.03 6.40 -5.76
CA VAL A 117 10.49 5.13 -5.25
C VAL A 117 8.97 5.17 -5.39
N GLU A 118 8.40 4.13 -5.98
CA GLU A 118 6.99 4.01 -6.28
C GLU A 118 6.32 3.01 -5.34
N VAL A 119 5.36 3.48 -4.54
CA VAL A 119 4.51 2.66 -3.66
C VAL A 119 3.19 2.39 -4.38
N ARG A 120 2.84 1.12 -4.57
CA ARG A 120 1.70 0.71 -5.42
C ARG A 120 0.87 -0.47 -4.91
N VAL A 121 1.09 -0.83 -3.65
CA VAL A 121 0.33 -1.88 -2.97
C VAL A 121 -1.15 -1.51 -2.82
N MET A 122 -1.47 -0.21 -2.79
CA MET A 122 -2.78 0.30 -2.42
C MET A 122 -3.85 0.02 -3.48
N ASP A 123 -5.07 -0.26 -3.01
CA ASP A 123 -6.25 -0.26 -3.89
C ASP A 123 -6.55 1.18 -4.34
N ALA A 124 -7.17 1.32 -5.52
CA ALA A 124 -7.65 2.63 -5.96
C ALA A 124 -8.67 3.18 -4.96
N GLN A 125 -8.53 4.45 -4.60
CA GLN A 125 -9.57 5.16 -3.84
C GLN A 125 -10.60 5.76 -4.78
N LEU A 126 -11.80 5.98 -4.27
CA LEU A 126 -12.93 6.49 -5.05
C LEU A 126 -12.98 8.02 -5.02
N ALA A 127 -12.63 8.62 -3.88
CA ALA A 127 -12.46 10.05 -3.74
C ALA A 127 -11.01 10.48 -4.00
N LEU A 128 -10.85 11.63 -4.65
CA LEU A 128 -9.55 12.26 -4.86
C LEU A 128 -8.95 12.66 -3.52
N THR A 129 -9.76 13.22 -2.62
CA THR A 129 -9.35 13.58 -1.25
C THR A 129 -8.78 12.38 -0.49
N GLU A 130 -9.42 11.21 -0.59
CA GLU A 130 -8.91 9.97 0.01
C GLU A 130 -7.58 9.49 -0.61
N SER A 131 -7.36 9.74 -1.90
CA SER A 131 -6.06 9.48 -2.54
C SER A 131 -4.98 10.44 -2.04
N MET A 132 -5.32 11.72 -1.86
CA MET A 132 -4.40 12.74 -1.31
C MET A 132 -4.02 12.44 0.14
N GLN A 133 -4.96 11.97 0.95
CA GLN A 133 -4.72 11.50 2.32
C GLN A 133 -3.67 10.38 2.38
N LEU A 134 -3.79 9.37 1.49
CA LEU A 134 -2.82 8.28 1.42
C LEU A 134 -1.46 8.75 0.87
N ALA A 135 -1.45 9.65 -0.12
CA ALA A 135 -0.22 10.24 -0.65
C ALA A 135 0.53 11.06 0.40
N SER A 136 -0.19 11.87 1.17
CA SER A 136 0.29 12.62 2.32
C SER A 136 0.91 11.69 3.37
N PHE A 137 0.20 10.63 3.77
CA PHE A 137 0.75 9.62 4.69
C PHE A 137 2.07 9.01 4.19
N ILE A 138 2.13 8.57 2.93
CA ILE A 138 3.36 7.98 2.38
C ILE A 138 4.50 9.00 2.35
N ARG A 139 4.20 10.26 2.02
CA ARG A 139 5.20 11.33 1.99
C ARG A 139 5.72 11.66 3.39
N VAL A 140 4.85 11.77 4.39
CA VAL A 140 5.20 11.98 5.80
C VAL A 140 6.02 10.80 6.33
N LEU A 141 5.56 9.57 6.10
CA LEU A 141 6.27 8.36 6.48
C LEU A 141 7.65 8.27 5.82
N SER A 142 7.75 8.63 4.54
CA SER A 142 9.02 8.62 3.79
C SER A 142 9.99 9.65 4.36
N ALA A 143 9.53 10.88 4.62
CA ALA A 143 10.34 11.91 5.26
C ALA A 143 10.85 11.44 6.63
N TYR A 144 9.97 10.86 7.43
CA TYR A 144 10.31 10.32 8.75
C TYR A 144 11.38 9.22 8.67
N VAL A 145 11.21 8.19 7.83
CA VAL A 145 12.17 7.08 7.76
C VAL A 145 13.50 7.51 7.14
N LEU A 146 13.51 8.53 6.27
CA LEU A 146 14.74 9.10 5.72
C LEU A 146 15.51 9.94 6.73
N ALA A 147 14.81 10.66 7.62
CA ALA A 147 15.44 11.43 8.69
C ALA A 147 16.02 10.54 9.81
N HIS A 148 15.56 9.29 9.92
CA HIS A 148 15.88 8.39 11.04
C HIS A 148 16.57 7.09 10.61
N GLN A 149 17.48 7.13 9.64
CA GLN A 149 18.07 5.91 9.08
C GLN A 149 18.79 5.01 10.10
N GLU A 150 19.31 5.61 11.16
CA GLU A 150 20.08 4.93 12.20
C GLU A 150 19.25 4.66 13.48
N ALA A 151 18.02 5.17 13.55
CA ALA A 151 17.20 5.03 14.73
C ALA A 151 16.48 3.69 14.69
N ASN A 152 16.89 2.77 15.57
CA ASN A 152 16.09 1.58 15.84
C ASN A 152 14.98 1.95 16.83
N ILE A 153 13.91 2.55 16.30
CA ILE A 153 12.82 3.07 17.13
C ILE A 153 11.96 1.91 17.57
N GLU A 154 12.07 1.60 18.85
CA GLU A 154 11.29 0.57 19.51
C GLU A 154 9.80 0.83 19.28
N ASN A 155 9.06 -0.20 18.87
CA ASN A 155 7.62 -0.20 18.56
C ASN A 155 7.19 0.23 17.14
N LEU A 156 8.11 0.66 16.25
CA LEU A 156 7.77 0.83 14.84
C LEU A 156 7.90 -0.47 14.03
N PRO A 157 7.11 -0.62 12.94
CA PRO A 157 7.31 -1.70 11.98
C PRO A 157 8.75 -1.74 11.46
N HIS A 158 9.39 -2.90 11.58
CA HIS A 158 10.77 -3.13 11.14
C HIS A 158 10.84 -4.41 10.30
N ALA A 159 12.01 -4.66 9.68
CA ALA A 159 12.20 -5.84 8.85
C ALA A 159 12.05 -7.12 9.67
N LEU A 160 11.25 -8.05 9.17
CA LEU A 160 10.98 -9.34 9.81
C LEU A 160 11.38 -10.47 8.85
N PRO A 161 11.53 -11.71 9.34
CA PRO A 161 11.71 -12.85 8.47
C PRO A 161 10.60 -12.93 7.40
N TRP A 162 10.98 -13.31 6.17
CA TRP A 162 10.11 -13.20 4.99
C TRP A 162 8.76 -13.94 5.12
N TRP A 163 8.71 -15.03 5.88
CA TRP A 163 7.46 -15.78 6.10
C TRP A 163 6.48 -15.01 6.97
N ILE A 164 6.97 -14.21 7.94
CA ILE A 164 6.16 -13.30 8.76
C ILE A 164 5.69 -12.12 7.91
N GLU A 165 6.56 -11.51 7.11
CA GLU A 165 6.17 -10.42 6.21
C GLU A 165 5.04 -10.85 5.27
N LYS A 166 5.15 -12.07 4.71
CA LYS A 166 4.13 -12.67 3.84
C LYS A 166 2.82 -12.95 4.57
N ASP A 167 2.86 -13.43 5.81
CA ASP A 167 1.66 -13.69 6.61
C ASP A 167 0.97 -12.38 7.01
N ASN A 168 1.71 -11.40 7.53
CA ASN A 168 1.20 -10.07 7.86
C ASN A 168 0.54 -9.40 6.63
N TYR A 169 1.17 -9.50 5.47
CA TYR A 169 0.62 -9.02 4.20
C TYR A 169 -0.72 -9.70 3.85
N TYR A 170 -0.77 -11.03 3.99
CA TYR A 170 -1.99 -11.80 3.75
C TYR A 170 -3.10 -11.38 4.73
N MET A 171 -2.80 -11.32 6.02
CA MET A 171 -3.75 -10.98 7.07
C MET A 171 -4.28 -9.56 6.91
N ALA A 172 -3.43 -8.59 6.55
CA ALA A 172 -3.84 -7.24 6.20
C ALA A 172 -4.84 -7.22 5.04
N SER A 173 -4.54 -7.96 3.95
CA SER A 173 -5.45 -8.04 2.79
C SER A 173 -6.80 -8.70 3.15
N ARG A 174 -6.81 -9.62 4.12
CA ARG A 174 -7.98 -10.39 4.52
C ARG A 174 -8.88 -9.68 5.52
N LEU A 175 -8.29 -8.98 6.50
CA LEU A 175 -9.01 -8.45 7.67
C LEU A 175 -8.86 -6.92 7.86
N GLY A 176 -7.97 -6.27 7.10
CA GLY A 176 -7.74 -4.82 7.19
C GLY A 176 -7.21 -4.42 8.56
N LEU A 177 -7.73 -3.32 9.10
CA LEU A 177 -7.32 -2.80 10.42
C LEU A 177 -7.48 -3.78 11.58
N LYS A 178 -8.36 -4.79 11.44
CA LYS A 178 -8.61 -5.82 12.46
C LYS A 178 -7.61 -6.98 12.39
N ALA A 179 -6.74 -7.02 11.39
CA ALA A 179 -5.71 -8.04 11.29
C ALA A 179 -4.73 -7.91 12.46
N ASN A 180 -4.35 -9.04 13.06
CA ASN A 180 -3.21 -9.09 13.95
C ASN A 180 -1.96 -9.36 13.11
N CYS A 181 -0.97 -8.49 13.24
CA CYS A 181 0.34 -8.65 12.63
C CYS A 181 1.34 -9.09 13.70
N VAL A 182 2.18 -10.05 13.34
CA VAL A 182 3.36 -10.41 14.15
C VAL A 182 4.36 -9.26 14.06
N VAL A 183 4.83 -8.77 15.20
CA VAL A 183 5.69 -7.57 15.31
C VAL A 183 7.12 -7.89 15.72
N ASP A 184 7.42 -9.14 16.09
CA ASP A 184 8.77 -9.58 16.44
C ASP A 184 9.01 -11.05 16.10
N LYS A 185 10.27 -11.49 16.26
CA LYS A 185 10.69 -12.87 16.01
C LYS A 185 10.15 -13.90 17.02
N ASN A 186 9.62 -13.45 18.15
CA ASN A 186 9.07 -14.31 19.20
C ASN A 186 7.58 -14.64 18.95
N GLY A 187 6.97 -14.00 17.95
CA GLY A 187 5.57 -14.22 17.60
C GLY A 187 4.60 -13.29 18.35
N SER A 188 5.09 -12.24 19.02
CA SER A 188 4.22 -11.22 19.58
C SER A 188 3.41 -10.56 18.47
N PHE A 189 2.17 -10.18 18.74
CA PHE A 189 1.30 -9.56 17.75
C PHE A 189 0.64 -8.28 18.26
N LYS A 190 0.31 -7.40 17.32
CA LYS A 190 -0.53 -6.21 17.51
C LYS A 190 -1.53 -6.13 16.37
N SER A 191 -2.71 -5.60 16.63
CA SER A 191 -3.63 -5.28 15.53
C SER A 191 -3.04 -4.18 14.64
N ILE A 192 -3.39 -4.16 13.36
CA ILE A 192 -2.96 -3.09 12.46
C ILE A 192 -3.50 -1.73 12.95
N TYR A 193 -4.66 -1.69 13.60
CA TYR A 193 -5.16 -0.47 14.23
C TYR A 193 -4.24 0.04 15.35
N GLU A 194 -3.74 -0.83 16.23
CA GLU A 194 -2.77 -0.43 17.26
C GLU A 194 -1.45 0.03 16.63
N ILE A 195 -0.97 -0.66 15.59
CA ILE A 195 0.22 -0.25 14.83
C ILE A 195 0.00 1.13 14.21
N TRP A 196 -1.17 1.37 13.60
CA TRP A 196 -1.55 2.68 13.07
C TRP A 196 -1.50 3.76 14.14
N GLN A 197 -2.03 3.51 15.33
CA GLN A 197 -2.02 4.49 16.43
C GLN A 197 -0.59 4.86 16.86
N ILE A 198 0.32 3.89 16.91
CA ILE A 198 1.74 4.14 17.20
C ILE A 198 2.36 4.97 16.07
N VAL A 199 2.24 4.50 14.82
CA VAL A 199 2.86 5.13 13.64
C VAL A 199 2.35 6.55 13.45
N GLN A 200 1.03 6.78 13.50
CA GLN A 200 0.46 8.11 13.23
C GLN A 200 0.93 9.15 14.26
N THR A 201 1.09 8.74 15.52
CA THR A 201 1.53 9.61 16.62
C THR A 201 3.00 9.97 16.45
N GLU A 202 3.80 8.98 16.09
CA GLU A 202 5.24 9.12 15.94
C GLU A 202 5.62 10.02 14.75
N ILE A 203 4.92 9.89 13.62
CA ILE A 203 5.23 10.68 12.40
C ILE A 203 4.48 12.01 12.33
N GLN A 204 3.50 12.26 13.21
CA GLN A 204 2.70 13.48 13.22
C GLN A 204 3.53 14.78 13.22
N PRO A 205 4.64 14.92 13.98
CA PRO A 205 5.46 16.13 13.94
C PRO A 205 5.99 16.46 12.53
N TYR A 206 6.32 15.42 11.74
CA TYR A 206 6.82 15.58 10.38
C TYR A 206 5.74 16.09 9.42
N ALA A 207 4.48 15.68 9.62
CA ALA A 207 3.37 16.16 8.79
C ALA A 207 3.22 17.68 8.83
N SER A 208 3.40 18.29 10.00
CA SER A 208 3.39 19.75 10.14
C SER A 208 4.62 20.39 9.50
N GLU A 209 5.80 19.82 9.70
CA GLU A 209 7.06 20.34 9.15
C GLU A 209 7.04 20.41 7.63
N ILE A 210 6.56 19.36 6.97
CA ILE A 210 6.53 19.27 5.51
C ILE A 210 5.23 19.77 4.87
N ARG A 211 4.36 20.41 5.66
CA ARG A 211 3.06 21.01 5.25
C ARG A 211 2.06 20.02 4.67
N GLU A 212 2.03 18.81 5.21
CA GLU A 212 1.13 17.72 4.84
C GLU A 212 0.03 17.49 5.90
N TRP A 213 0.01 18.27 6.99
CA TRP A 213 -0.87 18.06 8.14
C TRP A 213 -2.35 17.96 7.78
N GLU A 214 -2.85 18.79 6.85
CA GLU A 214 -4.26 18.84 6.51
C GLU A 214 -4.78 17.48 6.00
N TYR A 215 -4.14 16.92 4.97
CA TYR A 215 -4.50 15.61 4.43
C TYR A 215 -4.16 14.48 5.41
N PHE A 216 -3.07 14.59 6.16
CA PHE A 216 -2.69 13.58 7.14
C PHE A 216 -3.71 13.49 8.29
N GLU A 217 -4.16 14.63 8.82
CA GLU A 217 -5.17 14.69 9.87
C GLU A 217 -6.53 14.14 9.41
N GLN A 218 -6.91 14.42 8.15
CA GLN A 218 -8.12 13.82 7.57
C GLN A 218 -8.04 12.29 7.50
N LEU A 219 -6.87 11.73 7.18
CA LEU A 219 -6.67 10.27 7.23
C LEU A 219 -6.85 9.72 8.65
N ILE A 220 -6.26 10.39 9.65
CA ILE A 220 -6.39 10.03 11.07
C ILE A 220 -7.86 9.99 11.47
N LYS A 221 -8.62 11.06 11.17
CA LYS A 221 -10.06 11.15 11.45
C LYS A 221 -10.85 10.03 10.75
N ARG A 222 -10.61 9.82 9.46
CA ARG A 222 -11.27 8.77 8.67
C ARG A 222 -11.07 7.37 9.24
N VAL A 223 -9.85 7.07 9.70
CA VAL A 223 -9.53 5.78 10.33
C VAL A 223 -10.21 5.63 11.68
N ALA A 224 -10.19 6.68 12.52
CA ALA A 224 -10.83 6.69 13.83
C ALA A 224 -12.35 6.49 13.75
N GLU A 225 -12.98 7.09 12.74
CA GLU A 225 -14.42 6.97 12.45
C GLU A 225 -14.81 5.64 11.81
N ARG A 226 -13.84 4.75 11.52
CA ARG A 226 -14.05 3.48 10.79
C ARG A 226 -14.76 3.72 9.45
N ASN A 227 -14.26 4.73 8.74
CA ASN A 227 -14.78 5.16 7.47
C ASN A 227 -13.78 4.86 6.34
N ILE A 228 -13.25 3.63 6.29
CA ILE A 228 -12.44 3.16 5.15
C ILE A 228 -13.39 2.62 4.07
N SER A 229 -13.02 2.77 2.80
CA SER A 229 -13.84 2.38 1.65
C SER A 229 -14.44 0.97 1.75
N TYR A 230 -13.65 -0.06 2.08
CA TYR A 230 -14.21 -1.42 2.20
C TYR A 230 -15.33 -1.51 3.26
N GLN A 231 -15.27 -0.72 4.34
CA GLN A 231 -16.26 -0.72 5.42
C GLN A 231 -17.58 -0.10 4.95
N ARG A 232 -17.51 1.01 4.20
CA ARG A 232 -18.67 1.61 3.53
C ARG A 232 -19.30 0.63 2.53
N GLN A 233 -18.49 0.02 1.67
CA GLN A 233 -18.94 -0.96 0.68
C GLN A 233 -19.63 -2.16 1.34
N ARG A 234 -19.05 -2.70 2.42
CA ARG A 234 -19.64 -3.80 3.19
C ARG A 234 -20.99 -3.42 3.79
N THR A 235 -21.12 -2.20 4.30
CA THR A 235 -22.38 -1.69 4.86
C THR A 235 -23.47 -1.62 3.81
N VAL A 236 -23.17 -1.14 2.61
CA VAL A 236 -24.13 -1.11 1.48
C VAL A 236 -24.52 -2.54 1.08
N TYR A 237 -23.54 -3.42 0.91
CA TYR A 237 -23.80 -4.81 0.53
C TYR A 237 -24.62 -5.59 1.57
N GLN A 238 -24.38 -5.37 2.87
CA GLN A 238 -25.15 -6.02 3.93
C GLN A 238 -26.63 -5.61 3.93
N LYS A 239 -26.94 -4.40 3.47
CA LYS A 239 -28.32 -3.89 3.37
C LYS A 239 -29.01 -4.32 2.07
N ALA A 240 -28.28 -4.29 0.96
CA ALA A 240 -28.85 -4.47 -0.39
C ALA A 240 -28.59 -5.85 -1.01
N HIS A 241 -27.63 -6.62 -0.48
CA HIS A 241 -27.12 -7.87 -1.05
C HIS A 241 -26.80 -7.79 -2.55
N SER A 242 -26.33 -6.63 -3.02
CA SER A 242 -26.09 -6.36 -4.44
C SER A 242 -24.77 -5.61 -4.65
N CYS A 243 -23.90 -6.17 -5.49
CA CYS A 243 -22.69 -5.48 -5.94
C CYS A 243 -23.01 -4.27 -6.83
N GLU A 244 -24.13 -4.27 -7.55
CA GLU A 244 -24.55 -3.11 -8.36
C GLU A 244 -24.87 -1.90 -7.47
N GLN A 245 -25.51 -2.14 -6.33
CA GLN A 245 -25.78 -1.09 -5.34
C GLN A 245 -24.49 -0.58 -4.69
N VAL A 246 -23.50 -1.45 -4.47
CA VAL A 246 -22.16 -1.04 -4.02
C VAL A 246 -21.52 -0.13 -5.08
N VAL A 247 -21.53 -0.51 -6.36
CA VAL A 247 -20.98 0.32 -7.44
C VAL A 247 -21.70 1.66 -7.53
N SER A 248 -23.04 1.68 -7.44
CA SER A 248 -23.83 2.92 -7.43
C SER A 248 -23.44 3.86 -6.28
N ALA A 249 -23.18 3.30 -5.09
CA ALA A 249 -22.70 4.08 -3.96
C ALA A 249 -21.31 4.67 -4.21
N LEU A 250 -20.39 3.90 -4.80
CA LEU A 250 -19.04 4.37 -5.14
C LEU A 250 -19.05 5.47 -6.21
N ILE A 251 -19.94 5.38 -7.20
CA ILE A 251 -20.14 6.43 -8.21
C ILE A 251 -20.65 7.71 -7.55
N SER A 252 -21.61 7.59 -6.64
CA SER A 252 -22.19 8.74 -5.92
C SER A 252 -21.14 9.42 -5.02
N GLU A 253 -20.28 8.63 -4.37
CA GLU A 253 -19.16 9.11 -3.55
C GLU A 253 -18.16 9.93 -4.38
N LEU A 254 -17.73 9.42 -5.53
CA LEU A 254 -16.84 10.14 -6.45
C LEU A 254 -17.50 11.43 -6.98
N ALA A 255 -18.78 11.37 -7.36
CA ALA A 255 -19.50 12.55 -7.88
C ALA A 255 -19.61 13.66 -6.82
N TYR A 256 -19.86 13.28 -5.56
CA TYR A 256 -19.90 14.21 -4.44
C TYR A 256 -18.53 14.84 -4.18
N ASP A 257 -17.47 14.03 -4.12
CA ASP A 257 -16.10 14.52 -3.90
C ASP A 257 -15.69 15.53 -4.98
N LEU A 258 -15.91 15.21 -6.26
CA LEU A 258 -15.63 16.12 -7.37
C LEU A 258 -16.45 17.42 -7.36
N ALA A 259 -17.66 17.40 -6.79
CA ALA A 259 -18.48 18.60 -6.65
C ALA A 259 -17.95 19.53 -5.55
N VAL A 260 -17.48 18.95 -4.43
CA VAL A 260 -16.89 19.70 -3.31
C VAL A 260 -15.54 20.28 -3.70
N THR A 261 -14.64 19.49 -4.32
CA THR A 261 -13.29 19.95 -4.69
C THR A 261 -13.29 21.06 -5.75
N LYS A 262 -14.36 21.20 -6.56
CA LYS A 262 -14.47 22.30 -7.52
C LYS A 262 -14.85 23.65 -6.90
N LEU A 263 -15.26 23.65 -5.64
CA LEU A 263 -15.70 24.85 -4.92
C LEU A 263 -14.57 25.48 -4.07
N GLU A 264 -13.43 24.80 -3.94
CA GLU A 264 -12.20 25.26 -3.29
C GLU A 264 -11.18 25.75 -4.32
#